data_AF-A0A067S2L2-F1
#
_entry.id   AF-A0A067S2L2-F1
#
_cell.length_a   1.000
_cell.length_b   1.000
_cell.length_c   1.000
_cell.angle_alpha   90.00
_cell.angle_beta   90.00
_cell.angle_gamma   90.00
#
_symmetry.space_group_name_H-M   'P 1'
#
loop_
_entity.id
_entity.type
_entity.pdbx_description
1 polymer ?
#
loop_
_entity_poly.entity_id
_entity_poly.type
_entity_poly.pdbx_seq_one_letter_code
_entity_poly.pdbx_strand_id
1 'polypeptide(L)' 'VLVNLILESADHGFPLLHREIRQFADAIRQSRLGTGCEVLSEFWVFRFLDRHHERLATHWSKPLDMQR' A
#
# COMPACT_ATOMS: atom_id res chain seq x y z
N VAL A 1 -0.74 1.76 -10.30
CA VAL A 1 0.69 1.70 -9.92
C VAL A 1 0.84 1.09 -8.55
N LEU A 2 0.54 1.79 -7.44
CA LEU A 2 0.74 1.23 -6.09
C LEU A 2 -0.09 -0.04 -5.81
N VAL A 3 -1.37 -0.07 -6.21
CA VAL A 3 -2.21 -1.28 -6.08
C VAL A 3 -1.61 -2.48 -6.83
N ASN A 4 -1.15 -2.27 -8.07
CA ASN A 4 -0.54 -3.35 -8.85
C ASN A 4 0.75 -3.85 -8.22
N LEU A 5 1.60 -2.94 -7.70
CA LEU A 5 2.82 -3.31 -6.99
C LEU A 5 2.51 -4.21 -5.78
N ILE A 6 1.49 -3.85 -4.99
CA ILE A 6 1.06 -4.63 -3.83
C ILE A 6 0.54 -6.00 -4.26
N LEU A 7 -0.24 -6.07 -5.35
CA LEU A 7 -0.76 -7.31 -5.90
C LEU A 7 0.36 -8.21 -6.43
N GLU A 8 1.27 -7.67 -7.24
CA GLU A 8 2.43 -8.40 -7.76
C GLU A 8 3.30 -8.93 -6.60
N SER A 9 3.64 -8.09 -5.62
CA SER A 9 4.39 -8.53 -4.45
C SER A 9 3.69 -9.67 -3.69
N ALA A 10 2.37 -9.61 -3.55
CA ALA A 10 1.60 -10.68 -2.92
C ALA A 10 1.51 -11.96 -3.77
N ASP A 11 1.32 -11.84 -5.09
CA ASP A 11 1.34 -12.97 -6.03
C ASP A 11 2.71 -13.68 -6.03
N HIS A 12 3.80 -12.94 -5.79
CA HIS A 12 5.15 -13.47 -5.59
C HIS A 12 5.39 -14.07 -4.19
N GLY A 13 4.41 -14.06 -3.29
CA GLY A 13 4.50 -14.61 -1.94
C GLY A 13 5.14 -13.70 -0.90
N PHE A 14 5.37 -12.42 -1.23
CA PHE A 14 5.99 -11.43 -0.36
C PHE A 14 5.06 -10.22 -0.16
N PRO A 15 3.98 -10.34 0.64
CA PRO A 15 3.08 -9.23 0.89
C PRO A 15 3.83 -8.06 1.54
N LEU A 16 3.63 -6.85 1.02
CA LEU A 16 4.26 -5.64 1.54
C LEU A 16 3.68 -5.26 2.90
N LEU A 17 4.53 -4.86 3.82
CA LEU A 17 4.14 -4.30 5.12
C LEU A 17 3.55 -2.91 4.96
N HIS A 18 2.69 -2.49 5.89
CA HIS A 18 2.09 -1.16 5.88
C HIS A 18 3.12 -0.03 5.78
N ARG A 19 4.27 -0.19 6.44
CA ARG A 19 5.37 0.77 6.39
C ARG A 19 5.97 0.88 4.98
N GLU A 20 6.14 -0.23 4.29
CA GLU A 20 6.70 -0.27 2.94
C GLU A 20 5.73 0.33 1.93
N ILE A 21 4.43 0.01 2.05
CA ILE A 21 3.36 0.61 1.23
C ILE A 21 3.37 2.13 1.36
N ARG A 22 3.55 2.66 2.58
CA ARG A 22 3.67 4.11 2.82
C ARG A 22 4.88 4.69 2.13
N GLN A 23 6.05 4.08 2.30
CA GLN A 23 7.31 4.54 1.70
C GLN A 23 7.24 4.56 0.17
N PHE A 24 6.66 3.53 -0.46
CA PHE A 24 6.44 3.53 -1.91
C PHE A 24 5.45 4.61 -2.35
N ALA A 25 4.37 4.81 -1.58
CA ALA A 25 3.41 5.86 -1.87
C ALA A 25 4.04 7.26 -1.77
N ASP A 26 4.86 7.51 -0.75
CA ASP A 26 5.61 8.75 -0.57
C ASP A 26 6.62 8.97 -1.70
N ALA A 27 7.39 7.94 -2.07
CA ALA A 27 8.34 8.02 -3.18
C ALA A 27 7.66 8.36 -4.52
N ILE A 28 6.51 7.73 -4.80
CA ILE A 28 5.71 8.02 -6.00
C ILE A 28 5.19 9.47 -5.95
N ARG A 29 4.71 9.92 -4.79
CA ARG A 29 4.22 11.30 -4.62
C ARG A 29 5.35 12.31 -4.78
N GLN A 30 6.50 12.09 -4.15
CA GLN A 30 7.67 12.96 -4.24
C GLN A 30 8.19 13.05 -5.68
N SER A 31 8.20 11.94 -6.40
CA SER A 31 8.57 11.92 -7.83
C SER A 31 7.60 12.72 -8.70
N ARG A 32 6.31 12.78 -8.36
CA ARG A 32 5.28 13.46 -9.16
C ARG A 32 5.04 14.92 -8.78
N LEU A 33 5.12 15.23 -7.49
CA LEU A 33 4.75 16.53 -6.91
C LEU A 33 5.98 17.37 -6.53
N GLY A 34 7.18 16.77 -6.53
CA GLY A 34 8.43 17.45 -6.19
C GLY A 34 8.71 17.50 -4.68
N THR A 35 9.77 18.23 -4.32
CA THR A 35 10.38 18.30 -2.98
C THR A 35 9.51 18.94 -1.90
N GLY A 36 8.37 19.56 -2.25
CA GLY A 36 7.42 20.15 -1.30
C GLY A 36 6.29 19.20 -0.88
N CYS A 37 6.30 17.94 -1.31
CA CYS A 37 5.25 17.01 -0.98
C CYS A 37 5.32 16.57 0.49
N GLU A 38 4.24 16.82 1.23
CA GLU A 38 4.08 16.29 2.58
C GLU A 38 4.06 14.76 2.59
N VAL A 39 4.68 14.21 3.64
CA VAL A 39 4.72 12.78 3.93
C VAL A 39 3.33 12.27 4.27
N LEU A 40 2.99 11.06 3.83
CA LEU A 40 1.69 10.47 4.11
C LEU A 40 1.55 10.14 5.60
N SER A 41 0.37 10.46 6.13
CA SER A 41 -0.02 10.09 7.50
C SER A 41 0.05 8.58 7.72
N GLU A 42 0.29 8.19 8.97
CA GLU A 42 0.25 6.80 9.40
C GLU A 42 -1.07 6.10 9.06
N PHE A 43 -2.17 6.82 9.22
CA PHE A 43 -3.52 6.33 8.94
C PHE A 43 -3.85 6.24 7.45
N TRP A 44 -3.03 6.84 6.59
CA TRP A 44 -3.28 6.84 5.15
C TRP A 44 -3.24 5.42 4.59
N VAL A 45 -2.29 4.60 5.05
CA VAL A 45 -2.14 3.21 4.58
C VAL A 45 -3.39 2.40 4.90
N PHE A 46 -3.92 2.53 6.11
CA PHE A 46 -5.15 1.84 6.51
C PHE A 46 -6.33 2.26 5.62
N ARG A 47 -6.51 3.57 5.41
CA ARG A 47 -7.58 4.08 4.52
C ARG A 47 -7.39 3.64 3.07
N PHE A 48 -6.14 3.55 2.61
CA PHE A 48 -5.81 3.11 1.26
C PHE A 48 -6.14 1.63 1.09
N LEU A 49 -5.73 0.78 2.03
CA LEU A 49 -6.01 -0.65 2.01
C LEU A 49 -7.51 -0.93 2.14
N ASP A 50 -8.21 -0.23 3.03
CA ASP A 50 -9.67 -0.33 3.17
C ASP A 50 -10.40 0.06 1.88
N ARG A 51 -10.01 1.18 1.26
CA ARG A 51 -10.57 1.63 -0.02
C ARG A 51 -10.33 0.65 -1.17
N HIS A 52 -9.22 -0.08 -1.14
CA HIS A 52 -8.85 -1.04 -2.18
C HIS A 52 -9.08 -2.50 -1.76
N HIS A 53 -9.76 -2.73 -0.64
CA HIS A 53 -9.92 -4.04 -0.03
C HIS A 53 -10.54 -5.04 -0.99
N GLU A 54 -11.60 -4.67 -1.72
CA GLU A 54 -12.26 -5.57 -2.68
C GLU A 54 -11.31 -6.12 -3.76
N ARG A 55 -10.35 -5.31 -4.22
CA ARG A 55 -9.37 -5.70 -5.25
C ARG A 55 -8.17 -6.45 -4.66
N LEU A 56 -7.81 -6.17 -3.42
CA LEU A 56 -6.69 -6.82 -2.73
C LEU A 56 -7.12 -8.20 -2.17
N ALA A 57 -8.35 -8.29 -1.64
CA ALA A 57 -8.92 -9.50 -1.05
C ALA A 57 -9.06 -10.65 -2.04
N THR A 58 -9.23 -10.38 -3.34
CA THR A 58 -9.28 -11.45 -4.36
C THR A 58 -7.95 -12.16 -4.56
N HIS A 59 -6.83 -11.50 -4.26
CA HIS A 59 -5.48 -12.09 -4.33
C HIS A 59 -4.98 -12.53 -2.95
N TRP A 60 -5.56 -11.99 -1.88
CA TRP A 60 -5.21 -12.31 -0.50
C TRP A 60 -6.20 -13.34 0.05
N SER A 61 -5.97 -14.62 -0.24
CA SER A 61 -6.78 -15.75 0.23
C SER A 61 -6.81 -15.93 1.76
N LYS A 62 -6.06 -15.10 2.51
CA LYS A 62 -6.14 -14.99 3.96
C LYS A 62 -6.26 -13.51 4.31
N PRO A 63 -7.14 -13.13 5.24
CA PRO A 63 -7.19 -11.75 5.73
C PRO A 63 -5.79 -11.42 6.20
N LEU A 64 -5.12 -10.51 5.49
CA LEU A 64 -3.83 -9.98 5.90
C LEU A 64 -4.04 -9.55 7.34
N ASP A 65 -3.22 -10.10 8.23
CA ASP A 65 -3.37 -9.97 9.68
C ASP A 65 -3.47 -8.48 10.03
N MET A 66 -4.71 -7.98 10.10
CA MET A 66 -5.06 -6.63 10.51
C MET A 66 -4.97 -6.55 12.05
N GLN A 67 -4.00 -7.25 12.65
CA GLN A 67 -3.69 -7.04 14.06
C GLN A 67 -3.08 -5.66 14.21
N ARG A 68 -3.86 -4.85 14.92
CA ARG A 68 -3.61 -3.48 15.34
C ARG A 68 -2.45 -3.39 16.32
#